data_AF-A3XIF0-F1
#
_entry.id   AF-A3XIF0-F1
#
_cell.length_a   1.000
_cell.length_b   1.000
_cell.length_c   1.000
_cell.angle_alpha   90.00
_cell.angle_beta   90.00
_cell.angle_gamma   90.00
#
_symmetry.space_group_name_H-M   'P 1'
#
loop_
_entity.id
_entity.type
_entity.pdbx_description
1 polymer ?
#
loop_
_entity_poly.entity_id
_entity_poly.type
_entity_poly.pdbx_seq_one_letter_code
_entity_poly.pdbx_strand_id
1 'polypeptide(L)'
;MPSEDDFNSQNDYQDSELFKKATEILKLANRIAEIAASYEIDSKDKNEQEILRSQALFIREDASIIPSKIAGAYHCDLYDIKMEKATIIRKCARDLATHMTGLEMFGFKETEYLNLLRNEIEDFRILFAEWVKTFDPWNYMIDRWGLFNPPGINYNDPDPDDDLPFDPDDLDFED
;
A
#
# COMPACT_ATOMS: atom_id res chain seq x y z
N MET A 1 18.58 4.93 30.77
CA MET A 1 19.18 4.48 29.51
C MET A 1 18.57 3.13 29.19
N PRO A 2 17.63 3.07 28.21
CA PRO A 2 17.33 1.82 27.55
C PRO A 2 18.62 1.33 26.88
N SER A 3 18.88 0.02 26.90
CA SER A 3 20.05 -0.57 26.25
C SER A 3 19.93 -0.44 24.72
N GLU A 4 21.06 -0.40 24.00
CA GLU A 4 21.12 -0.42 22.51
C GLU A 4 20.28 -1.58 21.88
N ASP A 5 19.98 -2.62 22.66
CA ASP A 5 19.08 -3.71 22.28
C ASP A 5 17.57 -3.34 22.21
N ASP A 6 17.13 -2.20 22.79
CA ASP A 6 15.73 -1.74 22.72
C ASP A 6 15.38 -1.06 21.39
N PHE A 7 16.38 -0.57 20.63
CA PHE A 7 16.18 -0.10 19.25
C PHE A 7 16.07 -1.25 18.24
N ASN A 8 16.47 -2.45 18.64
CA ASN A 8 16.59 -3.62 17.76
C ASN A 8 15.38 -4.58 17.85
N SER A 9 14.33 -4.21 18.58
CA SER A 9 12.99 -4.83 18.43
C SER A 9 12.15 -4.07 17.41
N GLN A 10 12.76 -3.44 16.40
CA GLN A 10 12.05 -3.06 15.19
C GLN A 10 11.35 -4.31 14.66
N ASN A 11 10.03 -4.35 14.80
CA ASN A 11 9.18 -5.36 14.17
C ASN A 11 9.61 -5.43 12.71
N ASP A 12 10.36 -6.47 12.35
CA ASP A 12 10.76 -6.66 10.97
C ASP A 12 9.47 -6.86 10.19
N TYR A 13 9.04 -5.81 9.50
CA TYR A 13 7.79 -5.80 8.75
C TYR A 13 7.79 -6.95 7.74
N GLN A 14 8.96 -7.46 7.34
CA GLN A 14 9.14 -8.61 6.46
C GLN A 14 8.58 -9.90 7.07
N ASP A 15 8.57 -10.03 8.39
CA ASP A 15 8.00 -11.17 9.10
C ASP A 15 6.48 -11.06 9.28
N SER A 16 5.89 -9.89 9.04
CA SER A 16 4.44 -9.73 9.12
C SER A 16 3.72 -10.53 8.03
N GLU A 17 2.65 -11.23 8.42
CA GLU A 17 1.81 -11.96 7.47
C GLU A 17 1.21 -11.04 6.41
N LEU A 18 0.92 -9.78 6.78
CA LEU A 18 0.46 -8.75 5.83
C LEU A 18 1.47 -8.49 4.72
N PHE A 19 2.75 -8.29 5.06
CA PHE A 19 3.79 -8.00 4.09
C PHE A 19 4.13 -9.21 3.23
N LYS A 20 4.16 -10.41 3.82
CA LYS A 20 4.33 -11.66 3.07
C LYS A 20 3.23 -11.80 2.02
N LYS A 21 1.96 -11.61 2.41
CA LYS A 21 0.82 -11.68 1.50
C LYS A 21 0.87 -10.60 0.41
N ALA A 22 1.26 -9.37 0.74
CA ALA A 22 1.51 -8.32 -0.25
C ALA A 22 2.59 -8.69 -1.28
N THR A 23 3.63 -9.40 -0.83
CA THR A 23 4.71 -9.88 -1.70
C THR A 23 4.23 -11.02 -2.61
N GLU A 24 3.33 -11.89 -2.14
CA GLU A 24 2.68 -12.92 -2.96
C GLU A 24 1.82 -12.30 -4.07
N ILE A 25 1.02 -11.28 -3.72
CA ILE A 25 0.27 -10.46 -4.69
C ILE A 25 1.21 -9.89 -5.75
N LEU A 26 2.33 -9.27 -5.35
CA LEU A 26 3.31 -8.70 -6.29
C LEU A 26 3.91 -9.75 -7.22
N LYS A 27 4.30 -10.92 -6.69
CA LYS A 27 4.85 -12.02 -7.50
C LYS A 27 3.85 -12.50 -8.55
N LEU A 28 2.60 -12.69 -8.15
CA LEU A 28 1.55 -13.17 -9.05
C LEU A 28 1.15 -12.12 -10.08
N ALA A 29 1.04 -10.85 -9.67
CA ALA A 29 0.80 -9.72 -10.55
C ALA A 29 1.90 -9.58 -11.62
N ASN A 30 3.16 -9.70 -11.22
CA ASN A 30 4.29 -9.71 -12.17
C ASN A 30 4.17 -10.86 -13.18
N ARG A 31 3.82 -12.07 -12.70
CA ARG A 31 3.65 -13.21 -13.60
C ARG A 31 2.52 -13.01 -14.59
N ILE A 32 1.38 -12.49 -14.15
CA ILE A 32 0.24 -12.16 -15.02
C ILE A 32 0.66 -11.10 -16.04
N ALA A 33 1.34 -10.04 -15.61
CA ALA A 33 1.80 -8.97 -16.48
C ALA A 33 2.81 -9.46 -17.54
N GLU A 34 3.73 -10.35 -17.18
CA GLU A 34 4.66 -11.00 -18.11
C GLU A 34 3.92 -11.80 -19.18
N ILE A 35 2.96 -12.64 -18.77
CA ILE A 35 2.16 -13.45 -19.69
C ILE A 35 1.36 -12.52 -20.61
N ALA A 36 0.64 -11.54 -20.05
CA ALA A 36 -0.17 -10.59 -20.81
C ALA A 36 0.65 -9.72 -21.78
N ALA A 37 1.91 -9.40 -21.45
CA ALA A 37 2.80 -8.68 -22.35
C ALA A 37 3.23 -9.53 -23.57
N SER A 38 3.30 -10.86 -23.40
CA SER A 38 3.64 -11.82 -24.45
C SER A 38 2.44 -12.24 -25.30
N TYR A 39 1.22 -11.89 -24.89
CA TYR A 39 0.00 -12.19 -25.63
C TYR A 39 -0.03 -11.48 -26.99
N GLU A 40 -0.17 -12.26 -28.05
CA GLU A 40 -0.57 -11.76 -29.36
C GLU A 40 -2.08 -11.96 -29.50
N ILE A 41 -2.83 -10.86 -29.53
CA ILE A 41 -4.26 -10.93 -29.80
C ILE A 41 -4.44 -11.05 -31.31
N ASP A 42 -5.27 -11.99 -31.76
CA ASP A 42 -5.66 -12.15 -33.18
C ASP A 42 -6.63 -11.03 -33.66
N SER A 43 -6.55 -9.86 -33.01
CA SER A 43 -7.36 -8.69 -33.29
C SER A 43 -6.73 -7.90 -34.43
N LYS A 44 -7.57 -7.48 -35.38
CA LYS A 44 -7.17 -6.55 -36.43
C LYS A 44 -7.04 -5.11 -35.92
N ASP A 45 -7.48 -4.84 -34.69
CA ASP A 45 -7.42 -3.53 -34.06
C ASP A 45 -6.15 -3.41 -33.18
N LYS A 46 -5.23 -2.55 -33.61
CA LYS A 46 -3.99 -2.27 -32.87
C LYS A 46 -4.26 -1.65 -31.50
N ASN A 47 -5.40 -0.98 -31.31
CA ASN A 47 -5.74 -0.36 -30.04
C ASN A 47 -6.02 -1.40 -28.95
N GLU A 48 -6.64 -2.54 -29.29
CA GLU A 48 -6.94 -3.59 -28.29
C GLU A 48 -5.67 -4.20 -27.70
N GLN A 49 -4.65 -4.42 -28.54
CA GLN A 49 -3.34 -4.90 -28.11
C GLN A 49 -2.62 -3.89 -27.20
N GLU A 50 -2.73 -2.59 -27.49
CA GLU A 50 -2.17 -1.53 -26.65
C GLU A 50 -2.88 -1.43 -25.29
N ILE A 51 -4.21 -1.59 -25.28
CA ILE A 51 -4.99 -1.61 -24.04
C ILE A 51 -4.57 -2.80 -23.18
N LEU A 52 -4.45 -4.01 -23.74
CA LEU A 52 -3.99 -5.20 -23.00
C LEU A 52 -2.63 -4.97 -22.35
N ARG A 53 -1.66 -4.42 -23.11
CA ARG A 53 -0.32 -4.09 -22.59
C ARG A 53 -0.37 -3.03 -21.49
N SER A 54 -1.25 -2.05 -21.60
CA SER A 54 -1.44 -1.01 -20.59
C SER A 54 -2.01 -1.60 -19.29
N GLN A 55 -3.01 -2.48 -19.39
CA GLN A 55 -3.56 -3.17 -18.21
C GLN A 55 -2.50 -4.02 -17.50
N ALA A 56 -1.65 -4.72 -18.26
CA ALA A 56 -0.53 -5.49 -17.71
C ALA A 56 0.47 -4.59 -16.95
N LEU A 57 0.78 -3.41 -17.51
CA LEU A 57 1.65 -2.43 -16.85
C LEU A 57 1.02 -1.93 -15.54
N PHE A 58 -0.26 -1.54 -15.56
CA PHE A 58 -0.95 -1.04 -14.37
C PHE A 58 -1.04 -2.09 -13.26
N ILE A 59 -1.29 -3.37 -13.60
CA ILE A 59 -1.24 -4.47 -12.62
C ILE A 59 0.09 -4.52 -11.89
N ARG A 60 1.19 -4.42 -12.65
CA ARG A 60 2.53 -4.44 -12.07
C ARG A 60 2.79 -3.22 -11.18
N GLU A 61 2.40 -2.04 -11.66
CA GLU A 61 2.59 -0.77 -10.93
C GLU A 61 1.84 -0.79 -9.59
N ASP A 62 0.53 -1.05 -9.60
CA ASP A 62 -0.28 -1.08 -8.39
C ASP A 62 0.18 -2.17 -7.42
N ALA A 63 0.51 -3.36 -7.91
CA ALA A 63 0.99 -4.44 -7.05
C ALA A 63 2.33 -4.10 -6.38
N SER A 64 3.21 -3.35 -7.06
CA SER A 64 4.50 -2.95 -6.49
C SER A 64 4.38 -1.90 -5.38
N ILE A 65 3.33 -1.07 -5.45
CA ILE A 65 3.08 -0.02 -4.48
C ILE A 65 2.66 -0.62 -3.13
N ILE A 66 1.84 -1.68 -3.11
CA ILE A 66 1.30 -2.28 -1.89
C ILE A 66 2.40 -2.61 -0.84
N PRO A 67 3.40 -3.48 -1.12
CA PRO A 67 4.43 -3.81 -0.14
C PRO A 67 5.31 -2.60 0.20
N SER A 68 5.58 -1.70 -0.74
CA SER A 68 6.39 -0.49 -0.46
C SER A 68 5.72 0.44 0.56
N LYS A 69 4.38 0.59 0.49
CA LYS A 69 3.61 1.42 1.42
C LYS A 69 3.45 0.76 2.78
N ILE A 70 3.37 -0.57 2.83
CA ILE A 70 3.40 -1.32 4.09
C ILE A 70 4.75 -1.07 4.77
N ALA A 71 5.87 -1.31 4.08
CA ALA A 71 7.20 -1.08 4.64
C ALA A 71 7.35 0.36 5.16
N GLY A 72 6.91 1.37 4.39
CA GLY A 72 6.94 2.76 4.84
C GLY A 72 6.08 3.06 6.07
N ALA A 73 4.93 2.39 6.23
CA ALA A 73 4.03 2.57 7.37
C ALA A 73 4.50 1.84 8.65
N TYR A 74 5.37 0.84 8.54
CA TYR A 74 5.98 0.17 9.70
C TYR A 74 7.10 0.99 10.35
N HIS A 75 7.71 1.94 9.62
CA HIS A 75 8.76 2.83 10.13
C HIS A 75 8.21 4.23 10.49
N CYS A 76 6.90 4.35 10.67
CA CYS A 76 6.23 5.60 10.98
C CYS A 76 5.12 5.37 12.00
N ASP A 77 5.11 6.18 13.05
CA ASP A 77 4.12 6.06 14.12
C ASP A 77 2.94 7.03 13.99
N LEU A 78 3.08 8.07 13.17
CA LEU A 78 2.06 9.10 12.97
C LEU A 78 0.84 8.56 12.21
N TYR A 79 -0.33 8.75 12.81
CA TYR A 79 -1.62 8.27 12.33
C TYR A 79 -1.97 8.79 10.94
N ASP A 80 -1.82 10.09 10.71
CA ASP A 80 -2.15 10.74 9.44
C ASP A 80 -1.32 10.15 8.29
N ILE A 81 -0.02 9.93 8.52
CA ILE A 81 0.88 9.29 7.55
C ILE A 81 0.50 7.82 7.34
N LYS A 82 0.26 7.05 8.41
CA LYS A 82 -0.14 5.64 8.30
C LYS A 82 -1.47 5.49 7.54
N MET A 83 -2.43 6.36 7.80
CA MET A 83 -3.72 6.40 7.10
C MET A 83 -3.59 6.81 5.63
N GLU A 84 -2.68 7.73 5.30
CA GLU A 84 -2.34 8.05 3.91
C GLU A 84 -1.80 6.80 3.18
N LYS A 85 -0.82 6.10 3.78
CA LYS A 85 -0.27 4.85 3.19
C LYS A 85 -1.35 3.79 3.05
N ALA A 86 -2.19 3.59 4.06
CA ALA A 86 -3.30 2.64 4.03
C ALA A 86 -4.31 2.96 2.92
N THR A 87 -4.58 4.25 2.69
CA THR A 87 -5.46 4.70 1.60
C THR A 87 -4.90 4.34 0.24
N ILE A 88 -3.59 4.57 0.01
CA ILE A 88 -2.91 4.21 -1.23
C ILE A 88 -2.91 2.69 -1.44
N ILE A 89 -2.61 1.91 -0.40
CA ILE A 89 -2.65 0.43 -0.44
C ILE A 89 -4.04 -0.05 -0.88
N ARG A 90 -5.10 0.47 -0.24
CA ARG A 90 -6.48 0.10 -0.57
C ARG A 90 -6.85 0.48 -1.99
N LYS A 91 -6.40 1.64 -2.48
CA LYS A 91 -6.61 2.07 -3.87
C LYS A 91 -5.97 1.05 -4.82
N CYS A 92 -4.68 0.79 -4.68
CA CYS A 92 -3.95 -0.14 -5.55
C CYS A 92 -4.58 -1.55 -5.54
N ALA A 93 -4.96 -2.07 -4.36
CA ALA A 93 -5.63 -3.38 -4.27
C ALA A 93 -6.97 -3.42 -5.04
N ARG A 94 -7.74 -2.33 -5.05
CA ARG A 94 -8.99 -2.22 -5.82
C ARG A 94 -8.74 -2.04 -7.32
N ASP A 95 -7.72 -1.28 -7.67
CA ASP A 95 -7.36 -1.04 -9.06
C ASP A 95 -6.84 -2.32 -9.72
N LEU A 96 -6.11 -3.18 -8.99
CA LEU A 96 -5.77 -4.54 -9.46
C LEU A 96 -7.01 -5.32 -9.96
N ALA A 97 -8.14 -5.28 -9.23
CA ALA A 97 -9.36 -5.94 -9.68
C ALA A 97 -9.93 -5.35 -10.99
N THR A 98 -9.85 -4.03 -11.12
CA THR A 98 -10.24 -3.32 -12.35
C THR A 98 -9.35 -3.72 -13.52
N HIS A 99 -8.04 -3.73 -13.32
CA HIS A 99 -7.07 -4.05 -14.37
C HIS A 99 -7.15 -5.53 -14.80
N MET A 100 -7.37 -6.46 -13.87
CA MET A 100 -7.64 -7.86 -14.19
C MET A 100 -8.90 -8.03 -15.05
N THR A 101 -9.96 -7.28 -14.75
CA THR A 101 -11.19 -7.27 -15.57
C THR A 101 -10.88 -6.72 -16.97
N GLY A 102 -10.06 -5.67 -17.06
CA GLY A 102 -9.56 -5.15 -18.33
C GLY A 102 -8.80 -6.21 -19.14
N LEU A 103 -7.89 -6.98 -18.51
CA LEU A 103 -7.20 -8.07 -19.19
C LEU A 103 -8.16 -9.11 -19.78
N GLU A 104 -9.17 -9.55 -19.02
CA GLU A 104 -10.17 -10.52 -19.50
C GLU A 104 -10.97 -9.98 -20.68
N MET A 105 -11.41 -8.72 -20.59
CA MET A 105 -12.20 -8.07 -21.64
C MET A 105 -11.44 -7.97 -22.97
N PHE A 106 -10.12 -7.79 -22.92
CA PHE A 106 -9.26 -7.66 -24.10
C PHE A 106 -8.51 -8.96 -24.45
N GLY A 107 -9.01 -10.12 -24.01
CA GLY A 107 -8.63 -11.42 -24.58
C GLY A 107 -7.52 -12.18 -23.85
N PHE A 108 -7.18 -11.80 -22.62
CA PHE A 108 -6.35 -12.62 -21.73
C PHE A 108 -7.11 -13.89 -21.32
N LYS A 109 -6.51 -15.08 -21.49
CA LYS A 109 -7.23 -16.37 -21.34
C LYS A 109 -6.87 -17.13 -20.07
N GLU A 110 -5.80 -16.77 -19.38
CA GLU A 110 -5.31 -17.39 -18.15
C GLU A 110 -6.16 -16.97 -16.93
N THR A 111 -7.46 -17.22 -17.00
CA THR A 111 -8.42 -16.83 -15.96
C THR A 111 -8.13 -17.50 -14.61
N GLU A 112 -7.49 -18.67 -14.60
CA GLU A 112 -7.04 -19.34 -13.37
C GLU A 112 -6.04 -18.47 -12.58
N TYR A 113 -5.10 -17.81 -13.25
CA TYR A 113 -4.14 -16.92 -12.61
C TYR A 113 -4.83 -15.65 -12.08
N LEU A 114 -5.81 -15.12 -12.82
CA LEU A 114 -6.60 -13.96 -12.36
C LEU A 114 -7.45 -14.32 -11.14
N ASN A 115 -8.07 -15.50 -11.13
CA ASN A 115 -8.83 -15.98 -9.98
C ASN A 115 -7.94 -16.21 -8.76
N LEU A 116 -6.74 -16.76 -8.97
CA LEU A 116 -5.76 -16.87 -7.89
C LEU A 116 -5.44 -15.48 -7.32
N LEU A 117 -5.15 -14.49 -8.17
CA LEU A 117 -4.83 -13.12 -7.69
C LEU A 117 -6.01 -12.46 -6.97
N ARG A 118 -7.25 -12.69 -7.43
CA ARG A 118 -8.46 -12.22 -6.72
C ARG A 118 -8.57 -12.81 -5.32
N ASN A 119 -8.29 -14.10 -5.15
CA ASN A 119 -8.30 -14.75 -3.84
C ASN A 119 -7.20 -14.20 -2.94
N GLU A 120 -5.98 -14.03 -3.46
CA GLU A 120 -4.86 -13.42 -2.74
C GLU A 120 -5.18 -12.01 -2.23
N ILE A 121 -5.84 -11.19 -3.06
CA ILE A 121 -6.30 -9.85 -2.67
C ILE A 121 -7.37 -9.90 -1.58
N GLU A 122 -8.29 -10.87 -1.62
CA GLU A 122 -9.35 -10.99 -0.60
C GLU A 122 -8.78 -11.43 0.76
N ASP A 123 -7.87 -12.41 0.77
CA ASP A 123 -7.16 -12.80 1.99
C ASP A 123 -6.33 -11.63 2.55
N PHE A 124 -5.62 -10.91 1.67
CA PHE A 124 -4.88 -9.70 2.03
C PHE A 124 -5.79 -8.63 2.65
N ARG A 125 -7.01 -8.44 2.11
CA ARG A 125 -7.97 -7.45 2.62
C ARG A 125 -8.31 -7.68 4.09
N ILE A 126 -8.39 -8.93 4.52
CA ILE A 126 -8.67 -9.30 5.91
C ILE A 126 -7.49 -8.89 6.80
N LEU A 127 -6.26 -9.29 6.44
CA LEU A 127 -5.04 -8.92 7.16
C LEU A 127 -4.87 -7.38 7.22
N PHE A 128 -5.12 -6.70 6.11
CA PHE A 128 -5.03 -5.24 6.01
C PHE A 128 -6.02 -4.56 6.94
N ALA A 129 -7.26 -5.05 7.02
CA ALA A 129 -8.28 -4.49 7.89
C ALA A 129 -7.91 -4.64 9.38
N GLU A 130 -7.35 -5.79 9.79
CA GLU A 130 -6.87 -5.98 11.16
C GLU A 130 -5.65 -5.08 11.47
N TRP A 131 -4.74 -4.91 10.51
CA TRP A 131 -3.59 -4.04 10.66
C TRP A 131 -4.00 -2.56 10.84
N VAL A 132 -4.94 -2.04 10.05
CA VAL A 132 -5.39 -0.63 10.18
C VAL A 132 -6.02 -0.35 11.55
N LYS A 133 -6.68 -1.33 12.18
CA LYS A 133 -7.24 -1.17 13.55
C LYS A 133 -6.18 -0.93 14.62
N THR A 134 -4.91 -1.23 14.34
CA THR A 134 -3.81 -1.03 15.28
C THR A 134 -3.30 0.41 15.30
N PHE A 135 -3.75 1.27 14.38
CA PHE A 135 -3.29 2.65 14.32
C PHE A 135 -3.91 3.44 15.46
N ASP A 136 -3.08 4.16 16.22
CA ASP A 136 -3.54 5.06 17.27
C ASP A 136 -3.94 6.41 16.66
N PRO A 137 -5.22 6.79 16.65
CA PRO A 137 -5.65 8.08 16.12
C PRO A 137 -5.03 9.27 16.85
N TRP A 138 -4.67 9.11 18.13
CA TRP A 138 -4.21 10.24 18.95
C TRP A 138 -2.71 10.52 18.85
N ASN A 139 -1.97 9.72 18.08
CA ASN A 139 -0.60 10.03 17.68
C ASN A 139 -0.60 10.61 16.26
N TYR A 140 -0.84 11.90 16.10
CA TYR A 140 -1.07 12.53 14.79
C TYR A 140 -0.39 13.90 14.70
N MET A 141 -0.11 14.34 13.48
CA MET A 141 0.03 15.76 13.16
C MET A 141 -1.28 16.26 12.51
N ILE A 142 -1.63 17.54 12.70
CA ILE A 142 -2.85 18.07 12.07
C ILE A 142 -2.72 18.00 10.55
N ASP A 143 -3.51 17.12 9.94
CA ASP A 143 -3.66 17.05 8.49
C ASP A 143 -4.43 18.28 8.00
N ARG A 144 -3.71 19.17 7.33
CA ARG A 144 -4.25 20.42 6.77
C ARG A 144 -5.16 20.19 5.57
N TRP A 145 -5.21 18.97 5.00
CA TRP A 145 -6.21 18.56 4.01
C TRP A 145 -7.48 18.00 4.66
N GLY A 146 -7.47 17.71 5.97
CA GLY A 146 -8.63 17.31 6.76
C GLY A 146 -9.13 15.88 6.52
N LEU A 147 -8.30 15.01 5.92
CA LEU A 147 -8.69 13.64 5.58
C LEU A 147 -8.40 12.66 6.71
N PHE A 148 -7.32 12.88 7.46
CA PHE A 148 -6.83 11.91 8.46
C PHE A 148 -6.72 12.49 9.87
N ASN A 149 -7.50 13.52 10.20
CA ASN A 149 -7.58 14.05 11.56
C ASN A 149 -8.44 13.17 12.48
N PRO A 150 -8.10 13.08 13.77
CA PRO A 150 -8.93 12.37 14.75
C PRO A 150 -10.31 13.02 14.93
N PRO A 151 -11.30 12.27 15.47
CA PRO A 151 -12.61 12.82 15.76
C PRO A 151 -12.53 14.06 16.66
N GLY A 152 -13.03 15.20 16.16
CA GLY A 152 -13.07 16.46 16.90
C GLY A 152 -11.93 17.43 16.58
N ILE A 153 -10.93 17.03 15.79
CA ILE A 153 -9.84 17.90 15.34
C ILE A 153 -10.13 18.40 13.93
N ASN A 154 -10.05 19.72 13.73
CA ASN A 154 -10.25 20.37 12.45
C ASN A 154 -8.91 20.70 11.78
N TYR A 155 -8.92 20.80 10.44
CA TYR A 155 -7.70 21.08 9.65
C TYR A 155 -7.07 22.44 9.99
N ASN A 156 -7.84 23.34 10.60
CA ASN A 156 -7.44 24.70 10.96
C ASN A 156 -7.32 24.93 12.48
N ASP A 157 -7.39 23.87 13.29
CA ASP A 157 -7.09 24.01 14.71
C ASP A 157 -5.60 24.38 14.90
N PRO A 158 -5.25 25.12 15.96
CA PRO A 158 -3.87 25.37 16.33
C PRO A 158 -3.15 24.05 16.60
N ASP A 159 -1.93 23.89 16.08
CA ASP A 159 -1.15 22.70 16.41
C ASP A 159 -0.74 22.77 17.89
N PRO A 160 -0.97 21.73 18.70
CA PRO A 160 -0.47 21.71 20.08
C PRO A 160 1.04 21.94 20.17
N ASP A 161 1.80 21.63 19.11
CA ASP A 161 3.25 21.78 19.08
C ASP A 161 3.72 23.12 18.48
N ASP A 162 2.84 23.92 17.86
CA ASP A 162 3.21 25.21 17.23
C ASP A 162 3.72 26.25 18.25
N ASP A 163 3.26 26.17 19.50
CA ASP A 163 3.60 27.10 20.59
C ASP A 163 4.71 26.59 21.52
N LEU A 164 5.25 25.39 21.28
CA LEU A 164 6.33 24.83 22.10
C LEU A 164 7.67 25.49 21.73
N PRO A 165 8.41 26.04 22.71
CA PRO A 165 9.76 26.50 22.44
C PRO A 165 10.62 25.30 22.02
N PHE A 166 11.42 25.46 20.96
CA PHE A 166 12.40 24.46 20.56
C PHE A 166 13.28 24.08 21.75
N ASP A 167 13.19 22.82 22.18
CA ASP A 167 14.07 22.26 23.20
C ASP A 167 15.28 21.61 22.52
N PRO A 168 16.50 22.15 22.66
CA PRO A 168 17.70 21.51 22.10
C PRO A 168 17.97 20.12 22.70
N ASP A 169 17.38 19.78 23.86
CA ASP A 169 17.48 18.45 24.47
C ASP A 169 16.58 17.41 23.77
N ASP A 170 15.62 17.82 22.91
CA ASP A 170 14.83 16.91 22.06
C ASP A 170 15.62 16.41 20.84
N LEU A 171 16.76 17.04 20.53
CA LEU A 171 17.69 16.55 19.54
C LEU A 171 18.71 15.64 20.23
N ASP A 172 18.35 14.38 20.43
CA ASP A 172 19.29 13.32 20.82
C ASP A 172 20.32 13.11 19.69
N PHE A 173 21.31 14.01 19.61
CA PHE A 173 22.57 13.76 18.92
C PHE A 173 23.50 13.04 19.91
N GLU A 174 23.35 11.72 20.00
CA GLU A 174 24.41 10.90 20.59
C GLU A 174 25.63 10.91 19.63
N ASP A 175 26.81 11.30 20.15
CA ASP A 175 28.13 11.23 19.48
C ASP A 175 28.60 9.78 19.25
#